data_AF-A0A7K7LRL0-F1
#
_entry.id   AF-A0A7K7LRL0-F1
#
_cell.length_a   1.000
_cell.length_b   1.000
_cell.length_c   1.000
_cell.angle_alpha   90.00
_cell.angle_beta   90.00
_cell.angle_gamma   90.00
#
_symmetry.space_group_name_H-M   'P 1'
#
loop_
_entity.id
_entity.type
_entity.pdbx_description
1 polymer ?
#
loop_
_entity_poly.entity_id
_entity_poly.type
_entity_poly.pdbx_seq_one_letter_code
_entity_poly.pdbx_strand_id
1 'polypeptide(L)'
;VIQYLLTSLFANISSAEVSCVALIGDIPILTLHPANWSIQFHWPWVSQAAAEGDGEKIMSQYKIALRNMIRFVHDTVQQTEQHYPLVVQLRAGCVLYPNTTSQGFLNVSWGGRDLVAFEVDKQHWEAQQPSQVAEVVIKRLNKQKSVRVLLEYLLSIWMCQSNFLTLKRYGRAALERQELPVATVFARTPSLDQLLLVCHVTGFYPRPISVAWLRDGQEVPPGPALNTSTILPNADLTYQLRSVLAVGPRDGHSYVCRVRHHSLGTRSLLIPWG
;
A
#
# COMPACT_ATOMS: atom_id res chain seq x y z
N VAL A 1 6.70 -4.86 4.51
CA VAL A 1 7.08 -4.21 3.22
C VAL A 1 7.35 -2.74 3.48
N ILE A 2 8.46 -2.19 2.98
CA ILE A 2 8.67 -0.74 2.89
C ILE A 2 8.45 -0.37 1.43
N GLN A 3 7.65 0.66 1.15
CA GLN A 3 7.33 1.07 -0.21
C GLN A 3 7.25 2.58 -0.34
N TYR A 4 7.68 3.09 -1.49
CA TYR A 4 7.62 4.47 -1.93
C TYR A 4 6.76 4.51 -3.17
N LEU A 5 5.68 5.29 -3.11
CA LEU A 5 4.70 5.47 -4.17
C LEU A 5 4.80 6.90 -4.65
N LEU A 6 5.50 7.11 -5.75
CA LEU A 6 5.70 8.41 -6.35
C LEU A 6 4.78 8.58 -7.56
N THR A 7 4.06 9.69 -7.63
CA THR A 7 3.18 10.05 -8.75
C THR A 7 3.57 11.42 -9.26
N SER A 8 3.93 11.46 -10.55
CA SER A 8 4.33 12.66 -11.27
C SER A 8 3.30 12.99 -12.33
N LEU A 9 2.60 14.13 -12.18
CA LEU A 9 1.69 14.68 -13.16
C LEU A 9 2.42 15.73 -13.98
N PHE A 10 2.49 15.53 -15.30
CA PHE A 10 3.03 16.51 -16.23
C PHE A 10 1.85 17.14 -16.98
N ALA A 11 1.48 18.36 -16.59
CA ALA A 11 0.32 19.06 -17.16
C ALA A 11 0.63 19.67 -18.53
N ASN A 12 1.86 20.13 -18.73
CA ASN A 12 2.36 20.70 -19.99
C ASN A 12 3.90 20.65 -20.01
N ILE A 13 4.52 21.18 -21.07
CA ILE A 13 5.98 21.18 -21.26
C ILE A 13 6.78 21.91 -20.16
N SER A 14 6.15 22.83 -19.43
CA SER A 14 6.79 23.66 -18.40
C SER A 14 6.39 23.28 -16.96
N SER A 15 5.48 22.31 -16.79
CA SER A 15 4.86 22.02 -15.50
C SER A 15 4.89 20.53 -15.16
N ALA A 16 5.43 20.22 -13.99
CA ALA A 16 5.42 18.89 -13.40
C ALA A 16 5.16 18.98 -11.89
N GLU A 17 4.12 18.29 -11.42
CA GLU A 17 3.83 18.12 -10.00
C GLU A 17 4.24 16.71 -9.59
N VAL A 18 5.03 16.59 -8.52
CA VAL A 18 5.53 15.31 -8.05
C VAL A 18 5.18 15.12 -6.58
N SER A 19 4.35 14.12 -6.32
CA SER A 19 3.97 13.68 -4.99
C SER A 19 4.59 12.31 -4.70
N CYS A 20 4.87 12.04 -3.43
CA CYS A 20 5.35 10.73 -2.99
C CYS A 20 4.75 10.41 -1.62
N VAL A 21 4.33 9.16 -1.44
CA VAL A 21 3.97 8.61 -0.13
C VAL A 21 4.86 7.40 0.12
N ALA A 22 5.55 7.40 1.25
CA ALA A 22 6.27 6.22 1.74
C ALA A 22 5.45 5.53 2.83
N LEU A 23 5.35 4.21 2.76
CA LEU A 23 4.59 3.36 3.66
C LEU A 23 5.47 2.24 4.24
N ILE A 24 5.22 1.89 5.49
CA ILE A 24 5.68 0.63 6.08
C ILE A 24 4.45 -0.21 6.39
N GLY A 25 4.26 -1.29 5.63
CA GLY A 25 2.97 -1.96 5.58
C GLY A 25 1.91 -0.98 5.07
N ASP A 26 0.98 -0.63 5.94
CA ASP A 26 -0.12 0.31 5.77
C ASP A 26 0.08 1.64 6.53
N ILE A 27 1.17 1.80 7.29
CA ILE A 27 1.46 3.04 8.02
C ILE A 27 2.16 4.05 7.10
N PRO A 28 1.58 5.22 6.84
CA PRO A 28 2.26 6.29 6.12
C PRO A 28 3.35 6.90 7.01
N ILE A 29 4.58 6.87 6.52
CA ILE A 29 5.76 7.33 7.27
C ILE A 29 6.26 8.69 6.78
N LEU A 30 6.13 8.96 5.49
CA LEU A 30 6.64 10.17 4.85
C LEU A 30 5.77 10.57 3.66
N THR A 31 5.60 11.87 3.47
CA THR A 31 5.03 12.45 2.25
C THR A 31 5.95 13.49 1.64
N LEU A 32 5.88 13.63 0.32
CA LEU A 32 6.55 14.69 -0.44
C LEU A 32 5.52 15.70 -0.92
N HIS A 33 5.70 16.96 -0.53
CA HIS A 33 4.79 18.03 -0.91
C HIS A 33 4.93 18.36 -2.42
N PRO A 34 3.83 18.40 -3.19
CA PRO A 34 3.89 18.54 -4.65
C PRO A 34 4.58 19.81 -5.16
N ALA A 35 4.41 20.94 -4.46
CA ALA A 35 4.83 22.26 -4.94
C ALA A 35 6.33 22.58 -4.73
N ASN A 36 6.94 22.09 -3.66
CA ASN A 36 8.30 22.48 -3.25
C ASN A 36 9.21 21.27 -2.97
N TRP A 37 8.66 20.07 -3.11
CA TRP A 37 9.29 18.79 -2.80
C TRP A 37 9.87 18.77 -1.38
N SER A 38 9.24 19.43 -0.40
CA SER A 38 9.61 19.27 0.99
C SER A 38 9.10 17.93 1.50
N ILE A 39 9.94 17.25 2.26
CA ILE A 39 9.60 16.00 2.92
C ILE A 39 8.91 16.31 4.25
N GLN A 40 7.74 15.72 4.46
CA GLN A 40 7.03 15.73 5.73
C GLN A 40 7.07 14.32 6.33
N PHE A 41 7.69 14.19 7.50
CA PHE A 41 7.61 12.97 8.31
C PHE A 41 6.32 12.98 9.12
N HIS A 42 5.56 11.88 9.06
CA HIS A 42 4.31 11.76 9.82
C HIS A 42 4.53 11.34 11.27
N TRP A 43 5.73 10.84 11.58
CA TRP A 43 6.06 10.34 12.91
C TRP A 43 7.46 10.76 13.35
N PRO A 44 7.66 11.13 14.63
CA PRO A 44 8.97 11.47 15.16
C PRO A 44 9.99 10.32 15.02
N TRP A 45 9.57 9.08 15.28
CA TRP A 45 10.43 7.91 15.19
C TRP A 45 10.93 7.64 13.77
N VAL A 46 10.19 8.04 12.73
CA VAL A 46 10.64 7.94 11.34
C VAL A 46 11.73 8.98 11.07
N SER A 47 11.55 10.22 11.53
CA SER A 47 12.56 11.27 11.34
C SER A 47 13.88 10.92 12.04
N GLN A 48 13.81 10.30 13.22
CA GLN A 48 14.97 9.80 13.95
C GLN A 48 15.66 8.64 13.19
N ALA A 49 14.87 7.68 12.70
CA ALA A 49 15.40 6.58 11.89
C ALA A 49 16.05 7.06 10.59
N ALA A 50 15.47 8.08 9.94
CA ALA A 50 16.00 8.65 8.70
C ALA A 50 17.29 9.47 8.89
N ALA A 51 17.60 9.87 10.12
CA ALA A 51 18.87 10.53 10.45
C ALA A 51 20.01 9.53 10.71
N GLU A 52 19.72 8.23 10.80
CA GLU A 52 20.72 7.17 10.99
C GLU A 52 21.19 6.60 9.64
N GLY A 53 22.47 6.20 9.56
CA GLY A 53 23.05 5.56 8.38
C GLY A 53 23.10 6.48 7.15
N ASP A 54 22.79 5.94 5.97
CA ASP A 54 22.84 6.68 4.71
C ASP A 54 21.65 7.61 4.47
N GLY A 55 20.70 7.67 5.41
CA GLY A 55 19.48 8.45 5.29
C GLY A 55 19.76 9.93 5.01
N GLU A 56 20.67 10.56 5.75
CA GLU A 56 21.04 11.96 5.56
C GLU A 56 21.58 12.23 4.15
N LYS A 57 22.44 11.35 3.64
CA LYS A 57 23.01 11.47 2.29
C LYS A 57 21.93 11.35 1.22
N ILE A 58 21.03 10.38 1.34
CA ILE A 58 19.88 10.20 0.42
C ILE A 58 18.98 11.44 0.46
N MET A 59 18.70 11.93 1.66
CA MET A 59 17.90 13.12 1.91
C MET A 59 18.54 14.42 1.39
N SER A 60 19.86 14.48 1.24
CA SER A 60 20.52 15.63 0.61
C SER A 60 20.37 15.65 -0.92
N GLN A 61 20.20 14.49 -1.56
CA GLN A 61 20.29 14.36 -3.03
C GLN A 61 18.93 14.15 -3.73
N TYR A 62 17.85 13.80 -3.01
CA TYR A 62 16.58 13.42 -3.66
C TYR A 62 16.02 14.51 -4.57
N LYS A 63 16.12 15.80 -4.22
CA LYS A 63 15.63 16.88 -5.09
C LYS A 63 16.35 16.93 -6.44
N ILE A 64 17.63 16.60 -6.47
CA ILE A 64 18.41 16.54 -7.71
C ILE A 64 17.93 15.35 -8.55
N ALA A 65 17.71 14.19 -7.91
CA ALA A 65 17.14 13.01 -8.57
C ALA A 65 15.76 13.31 -9.18
N LEU A 66 14.87 14.01 -8.45
CA LEU A 66 13.56 14.42 -8.94
C LEU A 66 13.66 15.34 -10.17
N ARG A 67 14.54 16.36 -10.13
CA ARG A 67 14.76 17.25 -11.29
C ARG A 67 15.25 16.49 -12.52
N ASN A 68 16.18 15.56 -12.33
CA ASN A 68 16.71 14.75 -13.41
C ASN A 68 15.65 13.81 -13.99
N MET A 69 14.79 13.23 -13.14
CA MET A 69 13.66 12.40 -13.54
C MET A 69 12.61 13.20 -14.32
N ILE A 70 12.24 14.39 -13.86
CA ILE A 70 11.33 15.30 -14.59
C ILE A 70 11.88 15.62 -15.98
N ARG A 71 13.15 16.02 -16.07
CA ARG A 71 13.81 16.30 -17.36
C ARG A 71 13.79 15.07 -18.27
N PHE A 72 14.15 13.90 -17.72
CA PHE A 72 14.15 12.64 -18.47
C PHE A 72 12.76 12.33 -19.06
N VAL A 73 11.69 12.57 -18.31
CA VAL A 73 10.32 12.38 -18.80
C VAL A 73 10.00 13.38 -19.92
N HIS A 74 10.25 14.68 -19.74
CA HIS A 74 10.02 15.68 -20.80
C HIS A 74 10.76 15.36 -22.10
N ASP A 75 12.04 14.97 -22.02
CA ASP A 75 12.81 14.56 -23.18
C ASP A 75 12.18 13.34 -23.87
N THR A 76 11.70 12.37 -23.08
CA THR A 76 11.06 11.15 -23.60
C THR A 76 9.76 11.47 -24.30
N VAL A 77 8.96 12.39 -23.74
CA VAL A 77 7.71 12.86 -24.35
C VAL A 77 7.97 13.49 -25.71
N GLN A 78 8.96 14.36 -25.80
CA GLN A 78 9.34 15.01 -27.06
C GLN A 78 9.86 13.98 -28.08
N GLN A 79 10.70 13.04 -27.66
CA GLN A 79 11.29 12.04 -28.54
C GLN A 79 10.28 11.02 -29.07
N THR A 80 9.24 10.71 -28.30
CA THR A 80 8.21 9.71 -28.65
C THR A 80 6.88 10.33 -29.01
N GLU A 81 6.87 11.64 -29.26
CA GLU A 81 5.70 12.43 -29.68
C GLU A 81 4.45 12.17 -28.80
N GLN A 82 4.68 11.99 -27.49
CA GLN A 82 3.59 11.79 -26.53
C GLN A 82 2.92 13.12 -26.22
N HIS A 83 1.65 13.05 -25.81
CA HIS A 83 0.85 14.23 -25.51
C HIS A 83 0.75 14.45 -24.00
N TYR A 84 0.69 15.73 -23.61
CA TYR A 84 0.24 16.14 -22.28
C TYR A 84 -1.29 16.24 -22.24
N PRO A 85 -1.92 16.11 -21.07
CA PRO A 85 -1.32 15.75 -19.78
C PRO A 85 -0.97 14.26 -19.72
N LEU A 86 0.06 13.92 -18.94
CA LEU A 86 0.41 12.51 -18.68
C LEU A 86 0.80 12.31 -17.23
N VAL A 87 0.65 11.07 -16.77
CA VAL A 87 1.01 10.64 -15.42
C VAL A 87 2.06 9.56 -15.50
N VAL A 88 3.18 9.75 -14.79
CA VAL A 88 4.19 8.72 -14.56
C VAL A 88 4.13 8.35 -13.10
N GLN A 89 4.05 7.05 -12.79
CA GLN A 89 4.07 6.58 -11.40
C GLN A 89 5.23 5.62 -11.21
N LEU A 90 5.90 5.75 -10.07
CA LEU A 90 7.03 4.93 -9.67
C LEU A 90 6.70 4.25 -8.35
N ARG A 91 6.83 2.93 -8.32
CA ARG A 91 6.68 2.11 -7.12
C ARG A 91 8.02 1.47 -6.81
N ALA A 92 8.68 1.90 -5.74
CA ALA A 92 9.96 1.36 -5.30
C ALA A 92 9.89 0.89 -3.86
N GLY A 93 10.77 -0.03 -3.48
CA GLY A 93 10.86 -0.45 -2.09
C GLY A 93 11.43 -1.84 -1.95
N CYS A 94 11.15 -2.45 -0.82
CA CYS A 94 11.58 -3.81 -0.56
C CYS A 94 10.63 -4.58 0.37
N VAL A 95 10.58 -5.89 0.16
CA VAL A 95 9.91 -6.86 1.01
C VAL A 95 10.97 -7.58 1.83
N LEU A 96 10.84 -7.57 3.17
CA LEU A 96 11.64 -8.42 4.05
C LEU A 96 10.77 -9.60 4.49
N TYR A 97 11.23 -10.82 4.22
CA TYR A 97 10.52 -12.05 4.54
C TYR A 97 10.94 -12.59 5.93
N PRO A 98 10.13 -13.46 6.57
CA PRO A 98 10.44 -14.01 7.90
C PRO A 98 11.74 -14.83 7.96
N ASN A 99 12.12 -15.46 6.85
CA ASN A 99 13.38 -16.20 6.69
C ASN A 99 14.59 -15.30 6.41
N THR A 100 14.47 -14.00 6.69
CA THR A 100 15.45 -12.92 6.49
C THR A 100 15.85 -12.64 5.04
N THR A 101 15.34 -13.37 4.04
CA THR A 101 15.52 -12.97 2.65
C THR A 101 14.75 -11.69 2.36
N SER A 102 15.16 -10.95 1.33
CA SER A 102 14.42 -9.79 0.89
C SER A 102 14.43 -9.65 -0.61
N GLN A 103 13.47 -8.89 -1.10
CA GLN A 103 13.28 -8.62 -2.52
C GLN A 103 13.04 -7.12 -2.70
N GLY A 104 14.00 -6.47 -3.35
CA GLY A 104 13.84 -5.10 -3.83
C GLY A 104 12.95 -5.06 -5.07
N PHE A 105 12.25 -3.97 -5.27
CA PHE A 105 11.46 -3.73 -6.47
C PHE A 105 11.50 -2.27 -6.86
N LEU A 106 11.43 -2.00 -8.16
CA LEU A 106 11.27 -0.68 -8.73
C LEU A 106 10.55 -0.79 -10.07
N ASN A 107 9.32 -0.31 -10.09
CA ASN A 107 8.43 -0.37 -11.25
C ASN A 107 8.06 1.04 -11.66
N VAL A 108 8.02 1.28 -12.97
CA VAL A 108 7.61 2.55 -13.57
C VAL A 108 6.43 2.29 -14.48
N SER A 109 5.40 3.11 -14.31
CA SER A 109 4.19 3.12 -15.12
C SER A 109 4.03 4.44 -15.85
N TRP A 110 3.38 4.39 -17.00
CA TRP A 110 3.15 5.53 -17.88
C TRP A 110 1.69 5.53 -18.31
N GLY A 111 0.96 6.60 -18.00
CA GLY A 111 -0.48 6.69 -18.27
C GLY A 111 -1.32 5.62 -17.52
N GLY A 112 -0.86 5.20 -16.34
CA GLY A 112 -1.53 4.17 -15.54
C GLY A 112 -1.31 2.73 -15.99
N ARG A 113 -0.38 2.48 -16.92
CA ARG A 113 0.01 1.14 -17.38
C ARG A 113 1.47 0.86 -17.09
N ASP A 114 1.81 -0.39 -16.79
CA ASP A 114 3.20 -0.80 -16.55
C ASP A 114 4.06 -0.57 -17.80
N LEU A 115 5.20 0.09 -17.61
CA LEU A 115 6.12 0.45 -18.69
C LEU A 115 7.43 -0.33 -18.58
N VAL A 116 8.17 -0.15 -17.49
CA VAL A 116 9.47 -0.78 -17.23
C VAL A 116 9.62 -1.16 -15.77
N ALA A 117 10.43 -2.19 -15.49
CA ALA A 117 10.85 -2.56 -14.15
C ALA A 117 12.37 -2.72 -14.08
N PHE A 118 12.95 -2.49 -12.91
CA PHE A 118 14.36 -2.70 -12.66
C PHE A 118 14.59 -4.06 -12.00
N GLU A 119 15.29 -4.94 -12.71
CA GLU A 119 15.77 -6.21 -12.19
C GLU A 119 17.04 -5.99 -11.37
N VAL A 120 16.88 -6.03 -10.05
CA VAL A 120 17.93 -5.67 -9.07
C VAL A 120 19.18 -6.53 -9.26
N ASP A 121 19.02 -7.86 -9.33
CA ASP A 121 20.13 -8.81 -9.42
C ASP A 121 20.91 -8.71 -10.75
N LYS A 122 20.22 -8.36 -11.84
CA LYS A 122 20.84 -8.19 -13.16
C LYS A 122 21.37 -6.77 -13.39
N GLN A 123 21.04 -5.84 -12.48
CA GLN A 123 21.27 -4.40 -12.65
C GLN A 123 20.76 -3.92 -14.03
N HIS A 124 19.55 -4.31 -14.39
CA HIS A 124 19.02 -4.14 -15.74
C HIS A 124 17.56 -3.70 -15.73
N TRP A 125 17.21 -2.78 -16.63
CA TRP A 125 15.82 -2.37 -16.86
C TRP A 125 15.19 -3.25 -17.94
N GLU A 126 14.01 -3.79 -17.65
CA GLU A 126 13.25 -4.65 -18.56
C GLU A 126 11.89 -4.03 -18.88
N ALA A 127 11.41 -4.24 -20.11
CA ALA A 127 10.09 -3.78 -20.55
C ALA A 127 9.02 -4.67 -19.91
N GLN A 128 7.98 -4.05 -19.38
CA GLN A 128 6.81 -4.79 -18.92
C GLN A 128 5.82 -5.03 -20.07
N GLN A 129 5.80 -4.12 -21.05
CA GLN A 129 4.94 -4.22 -22.23
C GLN A 129 5.65 -3.66 -23.48
N PRO A 130 5.45 -4.24 -24.68
CA PRO A 130 5.98 -3.68 -25.92
C PRO A 130 5.37 -2.31 -26.20
N SER A 131 6.20 -1.27 -26.23
CA SER A 131 5.81 0.09 -26.64
C SER A 131 7.02 0.89 -27.08
N GLN A 132 6.83 1.84 -28.00
CA GLN A 132 7.89 2.75 -28.45
C GLN A 132 8.50 3.53 -27.26
N VAL A 133 7.65 3.93 -26.29
CA VAL A 133 8.10 4.60 -25.06
C VAL A 133 8.99 3.69 -24.23
N ALA A 134 8.61 2.43 -24.02
CA ALA A 134 9.41 1.47 -23.24
C ALA A 134 10.78 1.22 -23.89
N GLU A 135 10.84 1.04 -25.22
CA GLU A 135 12.10 0.84 -25.94
C GLU A 135 13.08 2.01 -25.77
N VAL A 136 12.59 3.24 -25.92
CA VAL A 136 13.40 4.46 -25.73
C VAL A 136 13.87 4.56 -24.28
N VAL A 137 12.97 4.35 -23.32
CA VAL A 137 13.27 4.47 -21.88
C VAL A 137 14.32 3.45 -21.46
N ILE A 138 14.15 2.17 -21.80
CA ILE A 138 15.10 1.10 -21.45
C ILE A 138 16.47 1.35 -22.06
N LYS A 139 16.51 1.72 -23.34
CA LYS A 139 17.78 2.03 -24.02
C LYS A 139 18.54 3.16 -23.32
N ARG A 140 17.84 4.18 -22.83
CA ARG A 140 18.45 5.30 -22.09
C ARG A 140 18.84 4.91 -20.67
N LEU A 141 17.98 4.23 -19.92
CA LEU A 141 18.23 3.84 -18.53
C LEU A 141 19.36 2.80 -18.43
N ASN A 142 19.43 1.84 -19.34
CA ASN A 142 20.49 0.83 -19.35
C ASN A 142 21.88 1.37 -19.74
N LYS A 143 21.95 2.53 -20.41
CA LYS A 143 23.22 3.23 -20.64
C LYS A 143 23.76 3.94 -19.39
N GLN A 144 22.93 4.23 -18.40
CA GLN A 144 23.32 4.98 -17.21
C GLN A 144 23.89 4.05 -16.13
N LYS A 145 25.17 3.67 -16.27
CA LYS A 145 25.83 2.73 -15.34
C LYS A 145 25.79 3.19 -13.88
N SER A 146 26.07 4.47 -13.61
CA SER A 146 26.06 5.02 -12.24
C SER A 146 24.69 4.93 -11.56
N VAL A 147 23.62 5.20 -12.30
CA VAL A 147 22.23 5.10 -11.80
C VAL A 147 21.89 3.64 -11.50
N ARG A 148 22.26 2.70 -12.36
CA ARG A 148 21.98 1.27 -12.14
C ARG A 148 22.69 0.72 -10.90
N VAL A 149 23.96 1.09 -10.69
CA VAL A 149 24.71 0.71 -9.49
C VAL A 149 24.09 1.33 -8.23
N LEU A 150 23.67 2.59 -8.29
CA LEU A 150 22.98 3.23 -7.16
C LEU A 150 21.65 2.52 -6.83
N LEU A 151 20.86 2.16 -7.84
CA LEU A 151 19.59 1.48 -7.64
C LEU A 151 19.77 0.08 -7.07
N GLU A 152 20.77 -0.67 -7.54
CA GLU A 152 21.11 -1.96 -6.95
C GLU A 152 21.49 -1.83 -5.48
N TYR A 153 22.34 -0.85 -5.12
CA TYR A 153 22.64 -0.58 -3.72
C TYR A 153 21.40 -0.26 -2.88
N LEU A 154 20.56 0.68 -3.35
CA LEU A 154 19.37 1.14 -2.62
C LEU A 154 18.30 0.06 -2.45
N LEU A 155 18.20 -0.85 -3.42
CA LEU A 155 17.21 -1.94 -3.45
C LEU A 155 17.81 -3.28 -2.99
N SER A 156 19.08 -3.29 -2.57
CA SER A 156 19.80 -4.49 -2.16
C SER A 156 19.21 -5.12 -0.89
N ILE A 157 19.50 -6.41 -0.72
CA ILE A 157 19.06 -7.17 0.45
C ILE A 157 19.54 -6.52 1.75
N TRP A 158 20.81 -6.13 1.79
CA TRP A 158 21.45 -5.54 2.95
C TRP A 158 20.82 -4.18 3.33
N MET A 159 20.62 -3.30 2.34
CA MET A 159 19.98 -2.00 2.57
C MET A 159 18.55 -2.17 3.09
N CYS A 160 17.79 -3.12 2.51
CA CYS A 160 16.45 -3.43 2.97
C CYS A 160 16.45 -3.88 4.45
N GLN A 161 17.28 -4.86 4.80
CA GLN A 161 17.39 -5.37 6.17
C GLN A 161 17.79 -4.27 7.16
N SER A 162 18.80 -3.47 6.80
CA SER A 162 19.27 -2.35 7.63
C SER A 162 18.14 -1.35 7.93
N ASN A 163 17.43 -0.90 6.89
CA ASN A 163 16.30 0.02 7.05
C ASN A 163 15.18 -0.57 7.92
N PHE A 164 14.81 -1.83 7.71
CA PHE A 164 13.80 -2.50 8.53
C PHE A 164 14.21 -2.60 10.00
N LEU A 165 15.47 -2.94 10.29
CA LEU A 165 15.97 -3.04 11.66
C LEU A 165 15.98 -1.68 12.36
N THR A 166 16.44 -0.63 11.68
CA THR A 166 16.43 0.74 12.21
C THR A 166 15.00 1.22 12.47
N LEU A 167 14.10 1.07 11.49
CA LEU A 167 12.70 1.47 11.63
C LEU A 167 11.99 0.68 12.74
N LYS A 168 12.29 -0.62 12.90
CA LYS A 168 11.78 -1.43 14.00
C LYS A 168 12.32 -0.97 15.35
N ARG A 169 13.58 -0.56 15.44
CA ARG A 169 14.21 -0.07 16.69
C ARG A 169 13.50 1.18 17.22
N TYR A 170 13.25 2.18 16.36
CA TYR A 170 12.59 3.43 16.77
C TYR A 170 11.05 3.31 16.81
N GLY A 171 10.46 2.57 15.87
CA GLY A 171 9.02 2.54 15.62
C GLY A 171 8.27 1.33 16.19
N ARG A 172 8.90 0.51 17.03
CA ARG A 172 8.33 -0.78 17.51
C ARG A 172 6.89 -0.65 17.98
N ALA A 173 6.60 0.33 18.83
CA ALA A 173 5.26 0.52 19.40
C ALA A 173 4.19 0.81 18.32
N ALA A 174 4.54 1.56 17.27
CA ALA A 174 3.62 1.86 16.17
C ALA A 174 3.46 0.67 15.21
N LEU A 175 4.56 -0.02 14.89
CA LEU A 175 4.58 -1.15 13.96
C LEU A 175 3.92 -2.41 14.53
N GLU A 176 4.07 -2.63 15.83
CA GLU A 176 3.49 -3.76 16.57
C GLU A 176 2.16 -3.37 17.26
N ARG A 177 1.62 -2.17 16.98
CA ARG A 177 0.33 -1.69 17.51
C ARG A 177 -0.78 -2.68 17.17
N GLN A 178 -1.70 -2.87 18.11
CA GLN A 178 -2.88 -3.70 17.92
C GLN A 178 -4.09 -2.99 18.53
N GLU A 179 -5.14 -2.83 17.74
CA GLU A 179 -6.42 -2.26 18.16
C GLU A 179 -7.50 -3.33 18.11
N LEU A 180 -8.36 -3.37 19.13
CA LEU A 180 -9.42 -4.37 19.25
C LEU A 180 -10.58 -4.02 18.30
N PRO A 181 -11.12 -4.99 17.53
CA PRO A 181 -12.35 -4.75 16.78
C PRO A 181 -13.52 -4.47 17.72
N VAL A 182 -14.32 -3.49 17.36
CA VAL A 182 -15.66 -3.28 17.91
C VAL A 182 -16.66 -3.75 16.86
N ALA A 183 -17.61 -4.58 17.26
CA ALA A 183 -18.60 -5.15 16.36
C ALA A 183 -20.01 -4.91 16.87
N THR A 184 -20.92 -4.56 15.96
CA THR A 184 -22.34 -4.38 16.23
C THR A 184 -23.15 -5.19 15.24
N VAL A 185 -24.25 -5.78 15.70
CA VAL A 185 -25.18 -6.52 14.86
C VAL A 185 -26.56 -5.86 14.93
N PHE A 186 -27.13 -5.59 13.76
CA PHE A 186 -28.47 -5.01 13.64
C PHE A 186 -29.16 -5.56 12.39
N ALA A 187 -30.49 -5.46 12.35
CA ALA A 187 -31.29 -5.92 11.22
C ALA A 187 -31.77 -4.74 10.34
N ARG A 188 -31.94 -5.02 9.05
CA ARG A 188 -32.64 -4.15 8.09
C ARG A 188 -33.67 -4.96 7.32
N THR A 189 -34.85 -4.40 7.12
CA THR A 189 -35.96 -5.02 6.40
C THR A 189 -36.22 -4.27 5.09
N PRO A 190 -35.56 -4.64 3.98
CA PRO A 190 -35.81 -4.00 2.68
C PRO A 190 -37.19 -4.31 2.09
N SER A 191 -37.79 -5.45 2.45
CA SER A 191 -39.15 -5.85 2.07
C SER A 191 -39.78 -6.70 3.17
N LEU A 192 -41.07 -7.02 3.06
CA LEU A 192 -41.80 -7.84 4.06
C LEU A 192 -41.23 -9.26 4.19
N ASP A 193 -40.69 -9.81 3.10
CA ASP A 193 -40.22 -11.20 3.04
C ASP A 193 -38.70 -11.33 3.21
N GLN A 194 -37.98 -10.22 3.44
CA GLN A 194 -36.52 -10.22 3.50
C GLN A 194 -36.02 -9.49 4.74
N LEU A 195 -35.18 -10.19 5.50
CA LEU A 195 -34.46 -9.66 6.65
C LEU A 195 -32.96 -9.72 6.38
N LEU A 196 -32.28 -8.60 6.48
CA LEU A 196 -30.84 -8.49 6.32
C LEU A 196 -30.20 -8.26 7.68
N LEU A 197 -29.44 -9.23 8.14
CA LEU A 197 -28.60 -9.09 9.33
C LEU A 197 -27.29 -8.44 8.91
N VAL A 198 -26.92 -7.36 9.57
CA VAL A 198 -25.71 -6.60 9.28
C VAL A 198 -24.81 -6.65 10.49
N CYS A 199 -23.61 -7.20 10.30
CA CYS A 199 -22.52 -7.13 11.25
C CYS A 199 -21.54 -6.05 10.80
N HIS A 200 -21.52 -4.92 11.50
CA HIS A 200 -20.56 -3.84 11.26
C HIS A 200 -19.41 -3.97 12.26
N VAL A 201 -18.20 -4.13 11.73
CA VAL A 201 -16.96 -4.27 12.51
C VAL A 201 -16.08 -3.06 12.20
N THR A 202 -15.55 -2.38 13.22
CA THR A 202 -14.75 -1.16 13.09
C THR A 202 -13.67 -1.06 14.17
N GLY A 203 -12.72 -0.15 14.01
CA GLY A 203 -11.72 0.19 15.03
C GLY A 203 -10.57 -0.82 15.15
N PHE A 204 -10.46 -1.79 14.25
CA PHE A 204 -9.42 -2.83 14.33
C PHE A 204 -8.15 -2.47 13.57
N TYR A 205 -7.02 -2.93 14.09
CA TYR A 205 -5.70 -2.89 13.44
C TYR A 205 -4.84 -4.04 14.00
N PRO A 206 -4.11 -4.81 13.18
CA PRO A 206 -3.81 -4.61 11.76
C PRO A 206 -4.96 -4.95 10.79
N ARG A 207 -4.78 -4.66 9.49
CA ARG A 207 -5.81 -4.87 8.45
C ARG A 207 -6.40 -6.30 8.36
N PRO A 208 -5.65 -7.41 8.50
CA PRO A 208 -6.20 -8.75 8.32
C PRO A 208 -7.22 -9.15 9.41
N ILE A 209 -8.42 -9.55 8.98
CA ILE A 209 -9.53 -9.94 9.87
C ILE A 209 -10.36 -11.04 9.20
N SER A 210 -11.04 -11.86 10.00
CA SER A 210 -12.00 -12.87 9.53
C SER A 210 -13.34 -12.65 10.21
N VAL A 211 -14.41 -12.52 9.41
CA VAL A 211 -15.78 -12.33 9.87
C VAL A 211 -16.66 -13.38 9.23
N ALA A 212 -17.42 -14.10 10.06
CA ALA A 212 -18.30 -15.17 9.65
C ALA A 212 -19.64 -15.08 10.39
N TRP A 213 -20.70 -15.61 9.76
CA TRP A 213 -21.99 -15.79 10.42
C TRP A 213 -22.13 -17.22 10.91
N LEU A 214 -22.69 -17.38 12.10
CA LEU A 214 -23.11 -18.66 12.65
C LEU A 214 -24.64 -18.69 12.66
N ARG A 215 -25.23 -19.75 12.11
CA ARG A 215 -26.64 -20.12 12.25
C ARG A 215 -26.72 -21.33 13.16
N ASP A 216 -27.37 -21.19 14.31
CA ASP A 216 -27.48 -22.26 15.33
C ASP A 216 -26.12 -22.88 15.70
N GLY A 217 -25.09 -22.03 15.80
CA GLY A 217 -23.72 -22.42 16.10
C GLY A 217 -22.91 -22.94 14.92
N GLN A 218 -23.53 -23.20 13.76
CA GLN A 218 -22.84 -23.67 12.56
C GLN A 218 -22.50 -22.53 11.62
N GLU A 219 -21.31 -22.55 11.03
CA GLU A 219 -20.84 -21.49 10.14
C GLU A 219 -21.60 -21.51 8.80
N VAL A 220 -22.14 -20.36 8.42
CA VAL A 220 -22.84 -20.20 7.14
C VAL A 220 -21.82 -20.20 6.01
N PRO A 221 -21.94 -21.10 5.02
CA PRO A 221 -21.00 -21.16 3.91
C PRO A 221 -21.12 -19.93 3.00
N PRO A 222 -20.07 -19.59 2.24
CA PRO A 222 -20.15 -18.58 1.19
C PRO A 222 -21.27 -18.89 0.20
N GLY A 223 -22.07 -17.89 -0.14
CA GLY A 223 -23.20 -18.05 -1.04
C GLY A 223 -23.93 -16.73 -1.30
N PRO A 224 -24.96 -16.72 -2.16
CA PRO A 224 -25.65 -15.49 -2.55
C PRO A 224 -26.33 -14.75 -1.39
N ALA A 225 -26.64 -15.46 -0.29
CA ALA A 225 -27.23 -14.86 0.91
C ALA A 225 -26.20 -14.15 1.80
N LEU A 226 -24.91 -14.43 1.64
CA LEU A 226 -23.83 -13.90 2.48
C LEU A 226 -22.93 -12.97 1.65
N ASN A 227 -22.86 -11.71 2.04
CA ASN A 227 -21.99 -10.73 1.39
C ASN A 227 -21.15 -9.97 2.42
N THR A 228 -19.83 -10.06 2.32
CA THR A 228 -18.90 -9.29 3.14
C THR A 228 -18.23 -8.23 2.30
N SER A 229 -18.35 -6.97 2.73
CA SER A 229 -17.75 -5.83 2.05
C SER A 229 -16.23 -5.89 2.04
N THR A 230 -15.62 -5.12 1.14
CA THR A 230 -14.20 -4.81 1.25
C THR A 230 -13.91 -4.10 2.57
N ILE A 231 -12.66 -4.23 3.03
CA ILE A 231 -12.15 -3.53 4.21
C ILE A 231 -11.87 -2.08 3.82
N LEU A 232 -12.47 -1.14 4.55
CA LEU A 232 -12.33 0.29 4.36
C LEU A 232 -11.41 0.89 5.44
N PRO A 233 -10.58 1.88 5.11
CA PRO A 233 -9.73 2.57 6.09
C PRO A 233 -10.53 3.62 6.88
N ASN A 234 -10.13 3.83 8.13
CA ASN A 234 -10.50 4.98 8.95
C ASN A 234 -9.36 6.00 9.00
N ALA A 235 -9.65 7.24 9.39
CA ALA A 235 -8.67 8.32 9.46
C ALA A 235 -7.58 8.11 10.53
N ASP A 236 -7.87 7.31 11.56
CA ASP A 236 -7.01 6.98 12.71
C ASP A 236 -6.11 5.75 12.48
N LEU A 237 -5.97 5.31 11.22
CA LEU A 237 -5.26 4.10 10.81
C LEU A 237 -5.86 2.81 11.41
N THR A 238 -7.15 2.81 11.74
CA THR A 238 -7.91 1.58 11.95
C THR A 238 -8.72 1.22 10.70
N TYR A 239 -9.41 0.08 10.75
CA TYR A 239 -10.19 -0.43 9.65
C TYR A 239 -11.62 -0.71 10.04
N GLN A 240 -12.48 -0.78 9.03
CA GLN A 240 -13.87 -1.19 9.17
C GLN A 240 -14.35 -2.06 8.00
N LEU A 241 -15.35 -2.89 8.24
CA LEU A 241 -16.04 -3.68 7.22
C LEU A 241 -17.48 -4.00 7.64
N ARG A 242 -18.30 -4.45 6.69
CA ARG A 242 -19.66 -4.94 6.96
C ARG A 242 -19.83 -6.33 6.38
N SER A 243 -20.39 -7.24 7.16
CA SER A 243 -20.86 -8.55 6.68
C SER A 243 -22.37 -8.60 6.77
N VAL A 244 -23.03 -8.95 5.68
CA VAL A 244 -24.49 -8.96 5.55
C VAL A 244 -24.96 -10.38 5.25
N LEU A 245 -25.94 -10.86 6.00
CA LEU A 245 -26.59 -12.15 5.79
C LEU A 245 -28.09 -11.94 5.55
N ALA A 246 -28.58 -12.42 4.41
CA ALA A 246 -30.01 -12.47 4.12
C ALA A 246 -30.64 -13.71 4.78
N VAL A 247 -31.71 -13.50 5.54
CA VAL A 247 -32.44 -14.54 6.28
C VAL A 247 -33.94 -14.36 6.08
N GLY A 248 -34.70 -15.42 6.31
CA GLY A 248 -36.16 -15.36 6.30
C GLY A 248 -36.68 -14.66 7.56
N PRO A 249 -37.73 -13.82 7.47
CA PRO A 249 -38.35 -13.27 8.67
C PRO A 249 -38.93 -14.40 9.52
N ARG A 250 -38.59 -14.42 10.82
CA ARG A 250 -39.09 -15.43 11.78
C ARG A 250 -38.80 -16.88 11.38
N ASP A 251 -37.63 -17.13 10.79
CA ASP A 251 -37.18 -18.47 10.42
C ASP A 251 -36.87 -19.40 11.63
N GLY A 252 -36.87 -18.85 12.85
CA GLY A 252 -36.67 -19.60 14.09
C GLY A 252 -35.21 -19.93 14.40
N HIS A 253 -34.27 -19.42 13.60
CA HIS A 253 -32.84 -19.66 13.77
C HIS A 253 -32.19 -18.59 14.64
N SER A 254 -31.18 -19.00 15.41
CA SER A 254 -30.28 -18.09 16.13
C SER A 254 -29.11 -17.70 15.23
N TYR A 255 -28.77 -16.41 15.20
CA TYR A 255 -27.66 -15.92 14.39
C TYR A 255 -26.61 -15.20 15.24
N VAL A 256 -25.35 -15.43 14.94
CA VAL A 256 -24.22 -14.80 15.63
C VAL A 256 -23.19 -14.36 14.61
N CYS A 257 -22.75 -13.10 14.69
CA CYS A 257 -21.56 -12.66 13.97
C CYS A 257 -20.32 -13.06 14.77
N ARG A 258 -19.41 -13.81 14.16
CA ARG A 258 -18.12 -14.19 14.74
C ARG A 258 -16.99 -13.40 14.09
N VAL A 259 -16.22 -12.70 14.90
CA VAL A 259 -15.05 -11.92 14.46
C VAL A 259 -13.78 -12.54 15.05
N ARG A 260 -12.82 -12.85 14.18
CA ARG A 260 -11.46 -13.27 14.52
C ARG A 260 -10.48 -12.24 14.00
N HIS A 261 -9.59 -11.80 14.88
CA HIS A 261 -8.60 -10.77 14.60
C HIS A 261 -7.36 -11.02 15.43
N HIS A 262 -6.18 -10.63 14.92
CA HIS A 262 -4.91 -10.89 15.59
C HIS A 262 -4.86 -10.33 17.02
N SER A 263 -5.45 -9.15 17.25
CA SER A 263 -5.51 -8.52 18.59
C SER A 263 -6.37 -9.26 19.62
N LEU A 264 -7.18 -10.24 19.18
CA LEU A 264 -7.97 -11.11 20.07
C LEU A 264 -7.21 -12.40 20.44
N GLY A 265 -6.02 -12.63 19.89
CA GLY A 265 -5.25 -13.86 20.08
C GLY A 265 -6.04 -15.09 19.62
N THR A 266 -6.26 -16.05 20.52
CA THR A 266 -7.02 -17.27 20.25
C THR A 266 -8.53 -17.10 20.43
N ARG A 267 -8.99 -15.95 20.94
CA ARG A 267 -10.40 -15.67 21.20
C ARG A 267 -11.10 -15.15 19.95
N SER A 268 -12.42 -15.24 19.93
CA SER A 268 -13.28 -14.63 18.92
C SER A 268 -14.29 -13.72 19.62
N LEU A 269 -14.64 -12.60 19.00
CA LEU A 269 -15.84 -11.86 19.41
C LEU A 269 -17.06 -12.54 18.81
N LEU A 270 -18.05 -12.81 19.65
CA LEU A 270 -19.33 -13.40 19.26
C LEU A 270 -20.41 -12.36 19.57
N ILE A 271 -21.06 -11.87 18.53
CA ILE A 271 -22.06 -10.82 18.62
C ILE A 271 -23.38 -11.42 18.17
N PRO A 272 -24.24 -11.86 19.10
CA PRO A 272 -25.52 -12.45 18.76
C PRO A 272 -26.44 -11.39 18.12
N TRP A 273 -27.26 -11.85 17.18
CA TRP A 273 -28.46 -11.15 16.75
C TRP A 273 -29.64 -11.72 17.54
N GLY A 274 -30.21 -10.89 18.41
CA GLY A 274 -31.30 -11.26 19.32
C GLY A 274 -31.58 -10.13 20.28
#